data_AF-A0A2S0PEJ2-F1
#
_entry.id   AF-A0A2S0PEJ2-F1
#
_cell.length_a   1.000
_cell.length_b   1.000
_cell.length_c   1.000
_cell.angle_alpha   90.00
_cell.angle_beta   90.00
_cell.angle_gamma   90.00
#
_symmetry.space_group_name_H-M   'P 1'
#
loop_
_entity.id
_entity.type
_entity.pdbx_description
1 polymer ?
#
loop_
_entity_poly.entity_id
_entity_poly.type
_entity_poly.pdbx_seq_one_letter_code
_entity_poly.pdbx_strand_id
1 'polypeptide(L)'
;MARPSKFTKVCAEKICARLMQGESLRRICLDDGMPDRATVFRWMQQHESFRDQYAHARSVQADTLVDEILDIADDGQNDTYVDGESGAERTNYDVIARSKLRVDARKWLAGKLAPKKYGEKIQQELTGAGGAPLAPPVFNVTFGGGKDGGDQS
;
A
#
# COMPACT_ATOMS: atom_id res chain seq x y z
N MET A 1 14.46 29.03 7.76
CA MET A 1 15.68 28.27 8.15
C MET A 1 16.10 27.35 7.00
N ALA A 2 17.37 26.96 6.89
CA ALA A 2 17.83 26.09 5.80
C ALA A 2 17.34 24.64 6.01
N ARG A 3 16.82 24.01 4.94
CA ARG A 3 16.43 22.60 4.97
C ARG A 3 17.68 21.70 5.00
N PRO A 4 17.74 20.66 5.85
CA PRO A 4 18.89 19.77 5.89
C PRO A 4 19.10 19.04 4.55
N SER A 5 20.30 19.13 4.00
CA SER A 5 20.70 18.39 2.79
C SER A 5 21.65 17.23 3.07
N LYS A 6 22.41 17.32 4.18
CA LYS A 6 23.35 16.27 4.63
C LYS A 6 22.63 15.24 5.50
N PHE A 7 22.95 13.96 5.27
CA PHE A 7 22.42 12.87 6.08
C PHE A 7 22.86 13.00 7.54
N THR A 8 21.90 12.86 8.45
CA THR A 8 22.14 12.75 9.88
C THR A 8 21.24 11.68 10.47
N LYS A 9 21.79 10.81 11.33
CA LYS A 9 21.04 9.70 11.95
C LYS A 9 19.83 10.21 12.73
N VAL A 10 20.00 11.28 13.50
CA VAL A 10 18.91 11.90 14.28
C VAL A 10 17.75 12.35 13.40
N CYS A 11 18.03 12.90 12.21
CA CYS A 11 16.96 13.30 11.29
C CYS A 11 16.27 12.09 10.66
N ALA A 12 17.04 11.09 10.25
CA ALA A 12 16.51 9.82 9.74
C ALA A 12 15.60 9.11 10.75
N GLU A 13 16.04 9.00 12.02
CA GLU A 13 15.27 8.41 13.12
C GLU A 13 13.97 9.18 13.37
N LYS A 14 14.01 10.52 13.35
CA LYS A 14 12.80 11.35 13.47
C LYS A 14 11.80 11.10 12.34
N ILE A 15 12.27 10.93 11.11
CA ILE A 15 11.40 10.60 9.98
C ILE A 15 10.75 9.23 10.21
N CYS A 16 11.53 8.22 10.58
CA CYS A 16 11.03 6.88 10.89
C CYS A 16 9.99 6.91 12.02
N ALA A 17 10.27 7.62 13.12
CA ALA A 17 9.36 7.74 14.25
C ALA A 17 7.99 8.33 13.85
N ARG A 18 7.99 9.39 13.04
CA ARG A 18 6.75 10.02 12.57
C ARG A 18 5.99 9.16 11.56
N LEU A 19 6.71 8.44 10.70
CA LEU A 19 6.08 7.46 9.80
C LEU A 19 5.36 6.37 10.59
N MET A 20 6.01 5.84 11.63
CA MET A 20 5.40 4.84 12.51
C MET A 20 4.12 5.35 13.17
N GLN A 21 4.04 6.64 13.48
CA GLN A 21 2.84 7.30 14.03
C GLN A 21 1.73 7.56 12.99
N GLY A 22 1.81 6.99 11.78
CA GLY A 22 0.77 7.15 10.76
C GLY A 22 0.99 8.33 9.80
N GLU A 23 1.96 9.22 10.05
CA GLU A 23 2.16 10.39 9.20
C GLU A 23 2.69 10.03 7.80
N SER A 24 2.24 10.77 6.78
CA SER A 24 2.81 10.62 5.44
C SER A 24 4.18 11.30 5.34
N LEU A 25 5.10 10.71 4.56
CA LEU A 25 6.38 11.34 4.25
C LEU A 25 6.21 12.76 3.68
N ARG A 26 5.15 12.99 2.90
CA ARG A 26 4.84 14.33 2.37
C ARG A 26 4.61 15.34 3.49
N ARG A 27 3.79 14.99 4.49
CA ARG A 27 3.51 15.85 5.65
C ARG A 27 4.80 16.13 6.42
N ILE A 28 5.57 15.09 6.71
CA ILE A 28 6.86 15.21 7.43
C ILE A 28 7.80 16.18 6.70
N CYS A 29 7.98 16.03 5.38
CA CYS A 29 8.87 16.89 4.59
C CYS A 29 8.36 18.33 4.40
N LEU A 30 7.12 18.66 4.80
CA LEU A 30 6.61 20.04 4.77
C LEU A 30 7.03 20.83 6.02
N ASP A 31 7.32 20.14 7.12
CA ASP A 31 7.65 20.80 8.38
C ASP A 31 9.04 21.45 8.36
N ASP A 32 9.17 22.53 9.13
CA ASP A 32 10.43 23.25 9.27
C ASP A 32 11.51 22.36 9.89
N GLY A 33 12.71 22.42 9.31
CA GLY A 33 13.84 21.60 9.74
C GLY A 33 13.82 20.16 9.21
N MET A 34 12.83 19.77 8.39
CA MET A 34 12.84 18.47 7.71
C MET A 34 13.46 18.56 6.30
N PRO A 35 14.14 17.50 5.84
CA PRO A 35 14.66 17.42 4.49
C PRO A 35 13.52 17.32 3.47
N ASP A 36 13.78 17.74 2.25
CA ASP A 36 12.84 17.53 1.15
C ASP A 36 12.76 16.04 0.78
N ARG A 37 11.68 15.68 0.08
CA ARG A 37 11.41 14.29 -0.28
C ARG A 37 12.51 13.67 -1.15
N ALA A 38 13.12 14.43 -2.07
CA ALA A 38 14.18 13.90 -2.93
C ALA A 38 15.45 13.61 -2.11
N THR A 39 15.78 14.45 -1.14
CA THR A 39 16.88 14.20 -0.20
C THR A 39 16.67 12.92 0.61
N VAL A 40 15.46 12.67 1.12
CA VAL A 40 15.14 11.43 1.85
C VAL A 40 15.34 10.19 0.96
N PHE A 41 14.84 10.24 -0.28
CA PHE A 41 15.03 9.13 -1.23
C PHE A 41 16.50 8.88 -1.56
N ARG A 42 17.29 9.94 -1.73
CA ARG A 42 18.74 9.84 -1.93
C ARG A 42 19.44 9.20 -0.73
N TRP A 43 19.07 9.58 0.49
CA TRP A 43 19.64 8.97 1.70
C TRP A 43 19.35 7.47 1.79
N MET A 44 18.14 7.02 1.43
CA MET A 44 17.82 5.59 1.40
C MET A 44 18.62 4.81 0.35
N GLN A 45 18.99 5.44 -0.78
CA GLN A 45 19.87 4.81 -1.78
C GLN A 45 21.30 4.68 -1.26
N GLN A 46 21.80 5.70 -0.54
CA GLN A 46 23.19 5.77 -0.09
C GLN A 46 23.46 5.04 1.25
N HIS A 47 22.44 4.85 2.08
CA HIS A 47 22.57 4.29 3.42
C HIS A 47 21.61 3.11 3.62
N GLU A 48 22.14 1.89 3.53
CA GLU A 48 21.36 0.65 3.70
C GLU A 48 20.67 0.56 5.06
N SER A 49 21.40 0.85 6.15
CA SER A 49 20.81 0.88 7.50
C SER A 49 19.59 1.79 7.63
N PHE A 50 19.58 2.95 6.96
CA PHE A 50 18.42 3.84 6.95
C PHE A 50 17.27 3.27 6.12
N ARG A 51 17.58 2.63 4.99
CA ARG A 51 16.57 1.96 4.16
C ARG A 51 15.84 0.86 4.93
N ASP A 52 16.57 0.07 5.70
CA ASP A 52 16.00 -1.02 6.49
C ASP A 52 15.13 -0.48 7.64
N GLN A 53 15.63 0.53 8.36
CA GLN A 53 14.84 1.22 9.38
C GLN A 53 13.57 1.84 8.81
N TYR A 54 13.67 2.45 7.62
CA TYR A 54 12.52 3.03 6.95
C TYR A 54 11.51 1.96 6.51
N ALA A 55 11.96 0.82 6.00
CA ALA A 55 11.10 -0.30 5.63
C ALA A 55 10.37 -0.88 6.86
N HIS A 56 11.07 -1.01 7.99
CA HIS A 56 10.47 -1.40 9.26
C HIS A 56 9.44 -0.37 9.74
N ALA A 57 9.79 0.93 9.70
CA ALA A 57 8.89 2.01 10.08
C ALA A 57 7.61 2.01 9.22
N ARG A 58 7.71 1.69 7.93
CA ARG A 58 6.55 1.53 7.04
C ARG A 58 5.69 0.32 7.37
N SER A 59 6.28 -0.75 7.89
CA SER A 59 5.52 -1.91 8.37
C SER A 59 4.73 -1.57 9.63
N VAL A 60 5.37 -0.90 10.61
CA VAL A 60 4.70 -0.42 11.83
C VAL A 60 3.65 0.63 11.52
N GLN A 61 3.91 1.52 10.56
CA GLN A 61 2.91 2.49 10.07
C GLN A 61 1.62 1.79 9.61
N ALA A 62 1.72 0.61 8.98
CA ALA A 62 0.54 -0.13 8.57
C ALA A 62 -0.34 -0.52 9.77
N ASP A 63 0.28 -0.92 10.88
CA ASP A 63 -0.44 -1.27 12.11
C ASP A 63 -1.17 -0.03 12.66
N THR A 64 -0.48 1.11 12.79
CA THR A 64 -1.10 2.36 13.26
C THR A 64 -2.23 2.84 12.36
N LEU A 65 -2.06 2.78 11.04
CA LEU A 65 -3.13 3.16 10.10
C LEU A 65 -4.34 2.24 10.22
N VAL A 66 -4.17 0.98 10.59
CA VAL A 66 -5.26 0.04 10.81
C VAL A 66 -5.97 0.32 12.13
N ASP A 67 -5.23 0.61 13.20
CA ASP A 67 -5.82 0.95 14.50
C ASP A 67 -6.68 2.22 14.40
N GLU A 68 -6.22 3.24 13.66
CA GLU A 68 -6.98 4.48 13.40
C GLU A 68 -8.31 4.26 12.64
N ILE A 69 -8.51 3.12 11.95
CA ILE A 69 -9.71 2.91 11.14
C ILE A 69 -10.96 2.88 12.03
N LEU A 70 -10.89 2.25 13.20
CA LEU A 70 -12.02 2.14 14.11
C LEU A 70 -12.42 3.51 14.64
N ASP A 71 -11.44 4.30 15.10
CA ASP A 71 -11.67 5.66 15.57
C ASP A 71 -12.35 6.52 14.49
N ILE A 72 -11.95 6.39 13.22
CA ILE A 72 -12.55 7.15 12.11
C ILE A 72 -13.95 6.65 11.75
N ALA A 73 -14.18 5.33 11.84
CA ALA A 73 -15.48 4.75 11.52
C ALA A 73 -16.53 5.05 12.60
N ASP A 74 -16.11 5.11 13.86
CA ASP A 74 -16.98 5.35 15.02
C ASP A 74 -17.15 6.85 15.32
N ASP A 75 -16.31 7.73 14.77
CA ASP A 75 -16.43 9.18 14.90
C ASP A 75 -17.57 9.75 14.05
N GLY A 76 -18.73 9.93 14.68
CA GLY A 76 -19.91 10.59 14.10
C GLY A 76 -19.94 12.12 14.26
N GLN A 77 -18.84 12.76 14.67
CA GLN A 77 -18.84 14.21 14.80
C GLN A 77 -19.04 14.91 13.46
N ASN A 78 -19.96 15.88 13.42
CA ASN A 78 -20.35 16.66 12.24
C ASN A 78 -21.12 15.86 11.17
N ASP A 79 -21.58 14.65 11.47
CA ASP A 79 -22.48 13.88 10.60
C ASP A 79 -23.84 14.56 10.43
N THR A 80 -24.24 15.40 11.38
CA THR A 80 -25.43 16.24 11.27
C THR A 80 -25.11 17.70 11.49
N TYR A 81 -25.94 18.57 10.92
CA TYR A 81 -25.92 20.00 11.13
C TYR A 81 -27.35 20.53 11.20
N VAL A 82 -27.54 21.65 11.89
CA VAL A 82 -28.82 22.36 11.93
C VAL A 82 -28.86 23.33 10.76
N ASP A 83 -29.88 23.20 9.92
CA ASP A 83 -30.14 24.12 8.81
C ASP A 83 -30.58 25.49 9.37
N GLY A 84 -29.83 26.54 9.05
CA GLY A 84 -30.09 27.89 9.54
C GLY A 84 -31.39 28.52 9.04
N GLU A 85 -31.97 28.03 7.93
CA GLU A 85 -33.24 28.54 7.39
C GLU A 85 -34.45 27.79 7.94
N SER A 86 -34.37 26.46 8.04
CA SER A 86 -35.51 25.62 8.44
C SER A 86 -35.49 25.19 9.91
N GLY A 87 -34.34 25.29 10.59
CA GLY A 87 -34.13 24.77 11.94
C GLY A 87 -34.13 23.23 12.02
N ALA A 88 -34.27 22.53 10.90
CA ALA A 88 -34.27 21.07 10.85
C ALA A 88 -32.85 20.51 10.92
N GLU A 89 -32.68 19.39 11.63
CA GLU A 89 -31.45 18.62 11.61
C GLU A 89 -31.31 17.89 10.27
N ARG A 90 -30.18 18.06 9.60
CA ARG A 90 -29.85 17.43 8.32
C ARG A 90 -28.55 16.66 8.42
N THR A 91 -28.47 15.55 7.69
CA THR A 91 -27.26 14.75 7.57
C THR A 91 -26.26 15.40 6.60
N ASN A 92 -25.00 15.49 7.00
CA ASN A 92 -23.89 15.94 6.20
C ASN A 92 -23.23 14.76 5.46
N TYR A 93 -23.74 14.45 4.27
CA TYR A 93 -23.21 13.36 3.45
C TYR A 93 -21.74 13.53 3.05
N ASP A 94 -21.20 14.76 2.99
CA ASP A 94 -19.78 14.99 2.68
C ASP A 94 -18.86 14.48 3.81
N VAL A 95 -19.26 14.67 5.07
CA VAL A 95 -18.50 14.18 6.23
C VAL A 95 -18.48 12.66 6.24
N ILE A 96 -19.63 12.02 6.08
CA ILE A 96 -19.75 10.56 6.02
C ILE A 96 -18.93 9.98 4.85
N ALA A 97 -19.04 10.60 3.66
CA ALA A 97 -18.27 10.17 2.49
C ALA A 97 -16.76 10.33 2.70
N ARG A 98 -16.33 11.40 3.38
CA ARG A 98 -14.92 11.63 3.72
C ARG A 98 -14.41 10.61 4.74
N SER A 99 -15.19 10.27 5.77
CA SER A 99 -14.82 9.23 6.75
C SER A 99 -14.66 7.88 6.07
N LYS A 100 -15.60 7.50 5.19
CA LYS A 100 -15.48 6.29 4.37
C LYS A 100 -14.21 6.30 3.49
N LEU A 101 -13.94 7.39 2.78
CA LEU A 101 -12.74 7.53 1.95
C LEU A 101 -11.45 7.41 2.79
N ARG A 102 -11.42 7.97 4.00
CA ARG A 102 -10.28 7.87 4.93
C ARG A 102 -10.03 6.44 5.37
N VAL A 103 -11.09 5.69 5.67
CA VAL A 103 -11.03 4.27 6.02
C VAL A 103 -10.51 3.45 4.84
N ASP A 104 -11.09 3.62 3.65
CA ASP A 104 -10.71 2.86 2.46
C ASP A 104 -9.26 3.14 2.04
N ALA A 105 -8.83 4.39 2.08
CA ALA A 105 -7.44 4.76 1.80
C ALA A 105 -6.45 4.12 2.80
N ARG A 106 -6.81 4.04 4.09
CA ARG A 106 -5.98 3.39 5.12
C ARG A 106 -5.90 1.88 4.92
N LYS A 107 -7.03 1.22 4.63
CA LYS A 107 -7.05 -0.22 4.30
C LYS A 107 -6.14 -0.52 3.10
N TRP A 108 -6.28 0.25 2.02
CA TRP A 108 -5.46 0.09 0.83
C TRP A 108 -3.97 0.29 1.14
N LEU A 109 -3.61 1.35 1.86
CA LEU A 109 -2.23 1.62 2.26
C LEU A 109 -1.67 0.50 3.14
N ALA A 110 -2.39 0.06 4.16
CA ALA A 110 -1.94 -1.02 5.05
C ALA A 110 -1.69 -2.32 4.27
N GLY A 111 -2.57 -2.66 3.32
CA GLY A 111 -2.40 -3.82 2.44
C GLY A 111 -1.17 -3.71 1.51
N LYS A 112 -0.76 -2.49 1.12
CA LYS A 112 0.47 -2.27 0.33
C LYS A 112 1.73 -2.23 1.18
N LEU A 113 1.66 -1.69 2.39
CA LEU A 113 2.80 -1.55 3.29
C LEU A 113 3.16 -2.86 4.00
N ALA A 114 2.15 -3.66 4.38
CA ALA A 114 2.33 -4.95 5.05
C ALA A 114 1.45 -6.04 4.41
N PRO A 115 1.71 -6.43 3.14
CA PRO A 115 0.86 -7.35 2.38
C PRO A 115 0.72 -8.74 3.02
N LYS A 116 1.72 -9.19 3.80
CA LYS A 116 1.64 -10.48 4.51
C LYS A 116 0.58 -10.47 5.62
N LYS A 117 0.35 -9.31 6.26
CA LYS A 117 -0.55 -9.15 7.41
C LYS A 117 -1.93 -8.62 7.00
N TYR A 118 -1.95 -7.60 6.13
CA TYR A 118 -3.17 -6.88 5.74
C TYR A 118 -3.49 -6.97 4.24
N GLY A 119 -2.72 -7.73 3.47
CA GLY A 119 -3.04 -7.98 2.07
C GLY A 119 -4.26 -8.89 1.94
N GLU A 120 -5.07 -8.63 0.91
CA GLU A 120 -6.18 -9.50 0.55
C GLU A 120 -5.63 -10.88 0.15
N LYS A 121 -6.09 -11.93 0.82
CA LYS A 121 -5.74 -13.31 0.50
C LYS A 121 -6.83 -13.91 -0.36
N ILE A 122 -6.53 -14.15 -1.62
CA ILE A 122 -7.40 -14.90 -2.53
C ILE A 122 -6.95 -16.36 -2.48
N GLN A 123 -7.80 -17.24 -1.96
CA GLN A 123 -7.65 -18.68 -2.14
C GLN A 123 -8.49 -19.07 -3.35
N GLN A 124 -7.82 -19.49 -4.42
CA GLN A 124 -8.48 -19.94 -5.64
C GLN A 124 -8.35 -21.47 -5.74
N GLU A 125 -9.49 -22.15 -5.76
CA GLU A 125 -9.54 -23.55 -6.13
C GLU A 125 -9.49 -23.65 -7.66
N LEU A 126 -8.49 -24.38 -8.17
CA LEU A 126 -8.33 -24.62 -9.60
C LEU A 126 -8.83 -26.03 -9.92
N THR A 127 -9.89 -26.11 -10.72
CA THR A 127 -10.42 -27.37 -11.25
C THR A 127 -10.37 -27.37 -12.78
N GLY A 128 -10.28 -28.56 -13.35
CA GLY A 128 -10.43 -28.79 -14.78
C GLY A 128 -11.88 -28.63 -15.25
N ALA A 129 -12.10 -28.78 -16.55
CA ALA A 129 -13.43 -28.63 -17.15
C ALA A 129 -14.48 -29.50 -16.43
N GLY A 130 -15.62 -28.90 -16.07
CA GLY A 130 -16.70 -29.60 -15.37
C GLY A 130 -16.37 -30.08 -13.95
N GLY A 131 -15.34 -29.52 -13.30
CA GLY A 131 -14.91 -29.94 -11.96
C GLY A 131 -13.96 -31.14 -11.95
N ALA A 132 -13.48 -31.57 -13.12
CA ALA A 132 -12.50 -32.65 -13.23
C ALA A 132 -11.14 -32.27 -12.63
N PRO A 133 -10.27 -33.24 -12.28
CA PRO A 133 -8.88 -32.95 -11.93
C PRO A 133 -8.15 -32.17 -13.03
N LEU A 134 -7.17 -31.33 -12.65
CA LEU A 134 -6.32 -30.64 -13.62
C LEU A 134 -5.57 -31.68 -14.47
N ALA A 135 -5.78 -31.64 -15.78
CA ALA A 135 -5.08 -32.54 -16.70
C ALA A 135 -3.60 -32.15 -16.79
N PRO A 136 -2.66 -33.11 -16.73
CA PRO A 136 -1.25 -32.82 -16.97
C PRO A 136 -1.06 -32.34 -18.43
N PRO A 137 -0.07 -31.46 -18.69
CA PRO A 137 0.19 -30.99 -20.04
C PRO A 137 0.62 -32.15 -20.96
N VAL A 138 0.02 -32.24 -22.15
CA VAL A 138 0.42 -33.18 -23.20
C VAL A 138 1.33 -32.46 -24.18
N PHE A 139 2.57 -32.93 -24.31
CA PHE A 139 3.53 -32.40 -25.27
C PHE A 139 3.59 -33.33 -26.49
N ASN A 140 3.09 -32.87 -27.64
CA ASN A 140 3.23 -33.59 -28.89
C ASN A 140 4.57 -33.23 -29.54
N VAL A 141 5.48 -34.19 -29.62
CA VAL A 141 6.75 -34.06 -30.34
C VAL A 141 6.58 -34.69 -31.73
N THR A 142 6.63 -33.87 -32.78
CA THR A 142 6.66 -34.34 -34.16
C THR A 142 8.10 -34.35 -34.65
N PHE A 143 8.65 -35.55 -34.87
CA PHE A 143 9.90 -35.68 -35.59
C PHE A 143 9.60 -35.61 -37.10
N GLY A 144 10.20 -34.65 -37.80
CA GLY A 144 10.02 -34.50 -39.24
C GLY A 144 10.49 -35.75 -39.98
N GLY A 145 9.58 -36.38 -40.74
CA GLY A 145 9.88 -37.58 -41.52
C GLY A 145 11.02 -37.34 -42.50
N GLY A 146 12.04 -38.19 -42.45
CA GLY A 146 13.09 -38.26 -43.45
C GLY A 146 12.46 -38.62 -44.80
N LYS A 147 12.78 -37.84 -45.84
CA LYS A 147 12.59 -38.27 -47.22
C LYS A 147 13.52 -39.46 -47.43
N ASP A 148 12.97 -40.67 -47.48
CA ASP A 148 13.62 -41.80 -48.13
C ASP A 148 13.70 -41.51 -49.63
N GLY A 149 14.80 -40.86 -50.02
CA GLY A 149 15.24 -40.79 -51.41
C GLY A 149 15.84 -42.14 -51.79
N GLY A 150 15.00 -43.00 -52.37
CA GLY A 150 15.42 -44.28 -52.90
C GLY A 150 14.56 -44.67 -54.10
N ASP A 151 14.87 -44.10 -55.26
CA ASP A 151 14.61 -44.76 -56.53
C ASP A 151 15.94 -44.80 -57.31
N GLN A 152 16.46 -46.02 -57.47
CA GLN A 152 17.63 -46.34 -58.28
C GLN A 152 17.14 -47.08 -59.53
N SER A 153 17.68 -46.64 -60.67
CA SER A 153 17.68 -47.26 -62.02
C SER A 153 16.55 -46.88 -62.96
#